data_AF-A0A0T6W1S0-F1
#
_entry.id   AF-A0A0T6W1S0-F1
#
_cell.length_a   1.000
_cell.length_b   1.000
_cell.length_c   1.000
_cell.angle_alpha   90.00
_cell.angle_beta   90.00
_cell.angle_gamma   90.00
#
_symmetry.space_group_name_H-M   'P 1'
#
loop_
_entity.id
_entity.type
_entity.pdbx_description
1 polymer ?
#
loop_
_entity_poly.entity_id
_entity_poly.type
_entity_poly.pdbx_seq_one_letter_code
_entity_poly.pdbx_strand_id
1 'polypeptide(L)'
;MISCSQDTARKLLPGLVPPAPGQSLEVTTRFSVPVLPTQPVAVVAEGNIVHMRRVARDEFHLGIRFCEFEGNGFDYVDRYVAKLLAGS
;
A
#
# COMPACT_ATOMS: atom_id res chain seq x y z
N MET A 1 -1.02 6.21 -2.73
CA MET A 1 -1.96 5.43 -3.57
C MET A 1 -1.16 4.49 -4.44
N ILE A 2 -1.56 3.23 -4.56
CA ILE A 2 -0.88 2.20 -5.36
C ILE A 2 -1.61 2.07 -6.69
N SER A 3 -0.90 2.17 -7.81
CA SER A 3 -1.48 1.93 -9.15
C SER A 3 -1.53 0.43 -9.45
N CYS A 4 -2.63 -0.05 -10.03
CA CYS A 4 -2.79 -1.43 -10.46
C CYS A 4 -3.70 -1.56 -11.68
N SER A 5 -3.59 -2.71 -12.37
CA SER A 5 -4.44 -3.03 -13.52
C SER A 5 -5.88 -3.34 -13.09
N GLN A 6 -6.82 -3.24 -14.04
CA GLN A 6 -8.20 -3.68 -13.83
C GLN A 6 -8.30 -5.11 -13.29
N ASP A 7 -7.50 -6.04 -13.82
CA ASP A 7 -7.53 -7.44 -13.41
C ASP A 7 -7.09 -7.62 -11.95
N THR A 8 -6.08 -6.86 -11.53
CA THR A 8 -5.61 -6.86 -10.13
C THR A 8 -6.67 -6.25 -9.22
N ALA A 9 -7.26 -5.12 -9.62
CA ALA A 9 -8.32 -4.48 -8.88
C ALA A 9 -9.55 -5.39 -8.72
N ARG A 10 -9.94 -6.17 -9.75
CA ARG A 10 -11.06 -7.13 -9.67
C ARG A 10 -10.80 -8.29 -8.72
N LYS A 11 -9.55 -8.75 -8.61
CA LYS A 11 -9.16 -9.81 -7.68
C LYS A 11 -9.25 -9.36 -6.22
N LEU A 12 -8.91 -8.10 -5.96
CA LEU A 12 -8.98 -7.51 -4.63
C LEU A 12 -10.40 -7.07 -4.30
N LEU A 13 -11.07 -6.35 -5.19
CA LEU A 13 -12.41 -5.80 -5.01
C LEU A 13 -13.36 -6.40 -6.07
N PRO A 14 -14.07 -7.49 -5.74
CA PRO A 14 -15.07 -8.06 -6.63
C PRO A 14 -16.09 -6.99 -7.05
N GLY A 15 -16.31 -6.86 -8.35
CA GLY A 15 -17.22 -5.86 -8.91
C GLY A 15 -16.63 -4.45 -9.07
N LEU A 16 -15.35 -4.23 -8.71
CA LEU A 16 -14.71 -2.90 -8.77
C LEU A 16 -15.52 -1.83 -8.02
N VAL A 17 -16.06 -2.22 -6.87
CA VAL A 17 -16.80 -1.33 -5.98
C VAL A 17 -15.86 -0.89 -4.86
N PRO A 18 -15.71 0.42 -4.60
CA PRO A 18 -14.90 0.89 -3.49
C PRO A 18 -15.54 0.45 -2.16
N PRO A 19 -14.73 0.17 -1.11
CA PRO A 19 -15.27 -0.13 0.21
C PRO A 19 -16.19 1.00 0.69
N ALA A 20 -17.37 0.65 1.22
CA ALA A 20 -18.25 1.62 1.85
C ALA A 20 -17.60 2.16 3.15
N PRO A 21 -17.97 3.36 3.63
CA PRO A 21 -17.54 3.83 4.94
C PRO A 21 -17.84 2.79 6.03
N GLY A 22 -16.83 2.42 6.82
CA GLY A 22 -16.94 1.38 7.85
C GLY A 22 -16.73 -0.06 7.34
N GLN A 23 -16.65 -0.27 6.03
CA GLN A 23 -16.16 -1.51 5.45
C GLN A 23 -14.67 -1.38 5.13
N SER A 24 -13.93 -2.44 5.38
CA SER A 24 -12.54 -2.56 5.00
C SER A 24 -12.26 -3.95 4.48
N LEU A 25 -11.44 -4.03 3.42
CA LEU A 25 -10.93 -5.30 2.94
C LEU A 25 -9.51 -5.48 3.45
N GLU A 26 -9.30 -6.50 4.28
CA GLU A 26 -8.00 -6.86 4.81
C GLU A 26 -7.06 -7.33 3.68
N VAL A 27 -5.83 -6.86 3.74
CA VAL A 27 -4.78 -7.19 2.78
C VAL A 27 -3.44 -7.31 3.51
N THR A 28 -2.69 -8.34 3.17
CA THR A 28 -1.26 -8.42 3.49
C THR A 28 -0.47 -7.81 2.35
N THR A 29 0.37 -6.83 2.67
CA THR A 29 1.23 -6.15 1.71
C THR A 29 2.67 -6.53 1.94
N ARG A 30 3.43 -6.68 0.85
CA ARG A 30 4.87 -6.88 0.89
C ARG A 30 5.53 -5.90 -0.07
N PHE A 31 6.47 -5.10 0.43
CA PHE A 31 7.16 -4.10 -0.37
C PHE A 31 8.58 -3.88 0.14
N SER A 32 9.43 -3.30 -0.70
CA SER A 32 10.84 -3.06 -0.38
C SER A 32 11.05 -1.61 0.06
N VAL A 33 11.75 -1.43 1.18
CA VAL A 33 12.13 -0.11 1.71
C VAL A 33 13.66 0.05 1.64
N PRO A 34 14.18 1.08 0.94
CA PRO A 34 15.61 1.30 0.85
C PRO A 34 16.13 2.04 2.09
N VAL A 35 16.42 1.28 3.14
CA VAL A 35 17.00 1.80 4.39
C VAL A 35 18.46 2.20 4.18
N LEU A 36 19.19 1.44 3.35
CA LEU A 36 20.53 1.76 2.86
C LEU A 36 20.55 1.78 1.33
N PRO A 37 21.43 2.57 0.68
CA PRO A 37 21.46 2.69 -0.79
C PRO A 37 21.64 1.36 -1.53
N THR A 38 22.30 0.39 -0.91
CA THR A 38 22.70 -0.88 -1.55
C THR A 38 21.95 -2.10 -1.05
N GLN A 39 21.11 -1.95 -0.01
CA GLN A 39 20.41 -3.07 0.60
C GLN A 39 18.98 -2.69 0.99
N PRO A 40 18.01 -2.91 0.10
CA PRO A 40 16.61 -2.75 0.45
C PRO A 40 16.16 -3.86 1.40
N VAL A 41 15.30 -3.51 2.36
CA VAL A 41 14.70 -4.45 3.30
C VAL A 41 13.27 -4.74 2.85
N ALA A 42 12.89 -6.02 2.81
CA ALA A 42 11.52 -6.42 2.58
C ALA A 42 10.69 -6.16 3.85
N VAL A 43 9.63 -5.37 3.72
CA VAL A 43 8.66 -5.09 4.76
C VAL A 43 7.37 -5.81 4.43
N VAL A 44 6.80 -6.49 5.42
CA VAL A 44 5.46 -7.06 5.38
C VAL A 44 4.59 -6.25 6.33
N ALA A 45 3.42 -5.84 5.85
CA ALA A 45 2.47 -5.07 6.63
C ALA A 45 1.04 -5.54 6.36
N GLU A 46 0.28 -5.72 7.42
CA GLU A 46 -1.16 -5.91 7.34
C GLU A 46 -1.85 -4.56 7.20
N GLY A 47 -2.93 -4.53 6.44
CA GLY A 47 -3.66 -3.31 6.22
C GLY A 47 -5.02 -3.55 5.61
N ASN A 48 -5.67 -2.45 5.30
CA ASN A 48 -7.03 -2.42 4.83
C ASN A 48 -7.11 -1.56 3.58
N ILE A 49 -7.70 -2.09 2.51
CA ILE A 49 -8.13 -1.24 1.39
C ILE A 49 -9.28 -0.37 1.92
N VAL A 50 -9.08 0.95 1.87
CA VAL A 50 -10.04 1.96 2.34
C VAL A 50 -10.47 2.91 1.23
N HIS A 51 -9.80 2.86 0.08
CA HIS A 51 -10.11 3.73 -1.05
C HIS A 51 -9.78 3.04 -2.38
N MET A 52 -10.62 3.28 -3.39
CA MET A 52 -10.36 2.89 -4.77
C MET A 52 -10.87 3.99 -5.69
N ARG A 53 -10.09 4.31 -6.73
CA ARG A 53 -10.56 5.13 -7.84
C ARG A 53 -10.03 4.59 -9.18
N ARG A 54 -10.80 4.75 -10.25
CA ARG A 54 -10.34 4.51 -11.62
C ARG A 54 -9.66 5.77 -12.15
N VAL A 55 -8.46 5.65 -12.71
CA VAL A 55 -7.69 6.79 -13.24
C VAL A 55 -7.54 6.75 -14.76
N ALA A 56 -7.58 5.57 -15.37
CA ALA A 56 -7.67 5.38 -16.81
C ALA A 56 -8.58 4.18 -17.12
N ARG A 57 -8.70 3.80 -18.41
CA ARG A 57 -9.52 2.65 -18.79
C ARG A 57 -9.11 1.40 -18.00
N ASP A 58 -7.82 1.07 -17.96
CA ASP A 58 -7.31 -0.15 -17.35
C ASP A 58 -6.40 0.11 -16.14
N GLU A 59 -6.46 1.32 -15.59
CA GLU A 59 -5.61 1.75 -14.47
C GLU A 59 -6.46 2.23 -13.29
N PHE A 60 -6.15 1.69 -12.12
CA PHE A 60 -6.85 1.93 -10.86
C PHE A 60 -5.84 2.32 -9.78
N HIS A 61 -6.26 3.19 -8.88
CA HIS A 61 -5.50 3.56 -7.70
C HIS A 61 -6.19 3.01 -6.45
N LEU A 62 -5.44 2.27 -5.63
CA LEU A 62 -5.87 1.73 -4.35
C LEU A 62 -5.22 2.47 -3.18
N GLY A 63 -6.01 2.77 -2.16
CA GLY A 63 -5.56 3.35 -0.90
C GLY A 63 -5.60 2.28 0.17
N ILE A 64 -4.44 1.99 0.75
CA ILE A 64 -4.27 1.03 1.84
C ILE A 64 -3.92 1.81 3.10
N ARG A 65 -4.64 1.50 4.18
CA ARG A 65 -4.30 1.93 5.54
C ARG A 65 -3.61 0.76 6.23
N PHE A 66 -2.34 0.91 6.58
CA PHE A 66 -1.62 -0.11 7.36
C PHE A 66 -2.14 -0.15 8.80
N CYS A 67 -2.26 -1.36 9.32
CA CYS A 67 -2.68 -1.64 10.70
C CYS A 67 -1.51 -2.15 11.53
N GLU A 68 -0.68 -3.02 10.95
CA GLU A 68 0.44 -3.66 11.64
C GLU A 68 1.60 -3.91 10.67
N PHE A 69 2.82 -3.92 11.21
CA PHE A 69 4.05 -4.22 10.48
C PHE A 69 4.76 -5.38 11.16
N GLU A 70 5.28 -6.32 10.37
CA GLU A 70 6.09 -7.40 10.91
C GLU A 70 7.46 -6.88 11.38
N GLY A 71 7.85 -7.24 12.60
CA GLY A 71 9.15 -6.90 13.19
C GLY A 71 9.43 -5.39 13.19
N ASN A 72 10.61 -5.00 12.71
CA ASN A 72 11.03 -3.59 12.65
C ASN A 72 10.49 -2.86 11.40
N GLY A 73 9.47 -3.39 10.73
CA GLY A 73 8.96 -2.85 9.47
C GLY A 73 8.51 -1.40 9.57
N PHE A 74 7.85 -1.03 10.68
CA PHE A 74 7.43 0.35 10.93
C PHE A 74 8.63 1.31 10.99
N ASP A 75 9.66 0.99 11.76
CA ASP A 75 10.85 1.84 11.93
C ASP A 75 11.59 2.07 10.60
N TYR A 76 11.64 1.04 9.74
CA TYR A 76 12.24 1.18 8.41
C TYR A 76 11.46 2.12 7.53
N VAL A 77 10.13 2.01 7.52
CA VAL A 77 9.25 2.89 6.75
C VAL A 77 9.33 4.31 7.28
N ASP A 78 9.22 4.50 8.60
CA ASP A 78 9.23 5.81 9.25
C ASP A 78 10.52 6.58 8.96
N ARG A 79 11.69 5.94 9.16
CA ARG A 79 12.99 6.54 8.84
C ARG A 79 13.13 6.88 7.35
N TYR A 80 12.64 6.00 6.48
CA TYR A 80 12.70 6.24 5.04
C TYR A 80 11.84 7.44 4.63
N VAL A 81 10.61 7.53 5.14
CA VAL A 81 9.72 8.67 4.90
C VAL A 81 10.32 9.96 5.48
N ALA A 82 10.81 9.93 6.71
CA ALA A 82 11.47 11.08 7.33
C ALA A 82 12.67 11.58 6.49
N LYS A 83 13.49 10.66 5.95
CA LYS A 83 14.59 11.00 5.05
C LYS A 83 14.11 11.66 3.75
N LEU A 84 13.04 11.15 3.14
CA LEU A 84 12.46 11.73 1.92
C LEU A 84 11.93 13.15 2.17
N LEU A 85 11.31 13.38 3.34
CA LEU A 85 10.77 14.68 3.72
C LEU A 85 11.87 15.68 4.16
N ALA A 86 13.00 15.21 4.68
CA ALA A 86 14.12 16.09 5.03
C ALA A 86 14.94 16.55 3.81
N GLY A 87 14.83 15.83 2.69
CA GLY A 87 15.51 16.15 1.43
C GLY A 87 14.69 16.95 0.42
N SER A 88 13.53 17.52 0.84
CA SER A 88 12.66 18.37 0.03
C SER A 88 12.86 19.85 0.28
#